data_AF-A0A963TCJ4-F1
#
_entry.id   AF-A0A963TCJ4-F1
#
_cell.length_a   1.000
_cell.length_b   1.000
_cell.length_c   1.000
_cell.angle_alpha   90.00
_cell.angle_beta   90.00
_cell.angle_gamma   90.00
#
_symmetry.space_group_name_H-M   'P 1'
#
loop_
_entity.id
_entity.type
_entity.pdbx_description
1 polymer ?
#
loop_
_entity_poly.entity_id
_entity_poly.type
_entity_poly.pdbx_seq_one_letter_code
_entity_poly.pdbx_strand_id
1 'polypeptide(L)' 'MAFLACVLAVAACSSDESLERGSVGYVEGFLGGAVADEPRAALVGRDVLSAGGSAADAAVAMGFTLAVTLPSS' A
#
# COMPACT_ATOMS: atom_id res chain seq x y z
N MET A 1 -36.92 19.41 -5.86
CA MET A 1 -36.28 18.16 -6.34
C MET A 1 -34.81 18.34 -6.73
N ALA A 2 -34.42 19.32 -7.55
CA ALA A 2 -33.02 19.47 -8.01
C ALA A 2 -31.99 19.69 -6.88
N PHE A 3 -32.34 20.45 -5.83
CA PHE A 3 -31.47 20.69 -4.68
C PHE A 3 -31.16 19.41 -3.88
N LEU A 4 -32.16 18.53 -3.71
CA LEU A 4 -32.00 17.26 -3.00
C LEU A 4 -31.07 16.31 -3.76
N ALA A 5 -31.18 16.28 -5.09
CA ALA A 5 -30.31 15.48 -5.95
C ALA A 5 -28.83 15.93 -5.87
N CYS A 6 -28.58 17.24 -5.81
CA CYS A 6 -27.22 17.77 -5.61
C CYS A 6 -26.62 17.36 -4.26
N VAL A 7 -27.39 17.38 -3.17
CA VAL A 7 -26.90 17.00 -1.84
C VAL A 7 -26.56 15.51 -1.76
N LEU A 8 -27.39 14.65 -2.35
CA LEU A 8 -27.14 13.20 -2.44
C LEU A 8 -25.90 12.88 -3.30
N ALA A 9 -25.69 13.62 -4.39
CA ALA A 9 -24.53 13.45 -5.25
C ALA A 9 -23.21 13.81 -4.53
N VAL A 10 -23.20 14.82 -3.66
CA VAL A 10 -22.01 15.23 -2.90
C VAL A 10 -21.70 14.26 -1.75
N ALA A 11 -22.72 13.71 -1.08
CA ALA A 11 -22.52 12.73 -0.01
C ALA A 11 -21.93 11.40 -0.50
N ALA A 12 -22.16 11.03 -1.77
CA ALA A 12 -21.59 9.82 -2.35
C ALA A 12 -20.08 9.94 -2.66
N CYS A 13 -19.51 11.15 -2.62
CA CYS A 13 -18.09 11.38 -2.89
C CYS A 13 -17.20 11.31 -1.64
N SER A 14 -17.77 11.23 -0.42
CA SER A 14 -16.99 11.00 0.80
C SER A 14 -17.02 9.52 1.16
N SER A 15 -16.18 8.73 0.50
CA SER A 15 -15.93 7.34 0.89
C SER A 15 -15.07 7.34 2.15
N ASP A 16 -15.70 7.24 3.31
CA ASP A 16 -15.03 6.92 4.58
C ASP A 16 -14.80 5.40 4.59
N GLU A 17 -13.93 4.90 3.70
CA GLU A 17 -13.48 3.51 3.76
C GLU A 17 -12.33 3.43 4.75
N SER A 18 -12.65 3.09 6.00
CA SER A 18 -11.64 2.73 6.99
C SER A 18 -11.00 1.40 6.59
N LEU A 19 -9.88 1.47 5.84
CA LEU A 19 -9.11 0.28 5.48
C LEU A 19 -8.63 -0.43 6.75
N GLU A 20 -8.78 -1.75 6.79
CA GLU A 20 -8.22 -2.54 7.89
C GLU A 20 -6.69 -2.60 7.78
N ARG A 21 -6.01 -2.58 8.94
CA ARG A 21 -4.55 -2.74 8.99
C ARG A 21 -4.14 -4.04 8.30
N GLY A 22 -3.11 -3.97 7.46
CA GLY A 22 -2.70 -5.08 6.61
C GLY A 22 -3.19 -4.96 5.17
N SER A 23 -4.11 -4.04 4.89
CA SER A 23 -4.54 -3.72 3.52
C SER A 23 -3.61 -2.68 2.89
N VAL A 24 -3.18 -2.89 1.65
CA VAL A 24 -2.43 -1.88 0.89
C VAL A 24 -3.26 -0.59 0.82
N GLY A 25 -2.65 0.53 1.16
CA GLY A 25 -3.32 1.83 1.30
C GLY A 25 -3.70 2.20 2.74
N TYR A 26 -3.52 1.32 3.72
CA TYR A 26 -3.80 1.61 5.14
C TYR A 26 -3.02 2.81 5.67
N VAL A 27 -1.75 2.96 5.27
CA VAL A 27 -0.94 4.15 5.58
C VAL A 27 -1.15 5.19 4.48
N GLU A 28 -1.78 6.30 4.84
CA GLU A 28 -1.92 7.46 3.96
C GLU A 28 -0.65 8.34 3.95
N GLY A 29 -0.31 8.89 2.78
CA GLY A 29 0.84 9.79 2.63
C GLY A 29 2.18 9.08 2.42
N PHE A 30 3.27 9.69 2.91
CA PHE A 30 4.62 9.18 2.71
C PHE A 30 5.01 8.16 3.79
N LEU A 31 5.14 6.90 3.38
CA LEU A 31 5.45 5.74 4.22
C LEU A 31 6.95 5.40 4.28
N GLY A 32 7.78 5.98 3.38
CA GLY A 32 9.20 5.65 3.23
C GLY A 32 9.57 5.29 1.78
N GLY A 33 10.78 4.74 1.60
CA GLY A 33 11.29 4.28 0.31
C GLY A 33 11.79 2.84 0.38
N ALA A 34 11.62 2.09 -0.71
CA ALA A 34 12.14 0.74 -0.88
C ALA A 34 12.97 0.67 -2.17
N VAL A 35 14.15 0.07 -2.08
CA VAL A 35 15.07 -0.14 -3.21
C VAL A 35 15.54 -1.59 -3.20
N ALA A 36 15.60 -2.20 -4.37
CA ALA A 36 16.05 -3.57 -4.56
C ALA A 36 16.56 -3.76 -5.99
N ASP A 37 17.43 -4.75 -6.21
CA ASP A 37 17.99 -5.09 -7.52
C ASP A 37 16.95 -5.70 -8.47
N GLU A 38 15.83 -6.18 -7.92
CA GLU A 38 14.71 -6.71 -8.68
C GLU A 38 13.44 -5.86 -8.40
N PRO A 39 12.72 -5.42 -9.45
CA PRO A 39 11.62 -4.47 -9.31
C PRO A 39 10.43 -5.01 -8.50
N ARG A 40 10.12 -6.31 -8.60
CA ARG A 40 9.05 -6.94 -7.82
C ARG A 40 9.36 -6.92 -6.33
N ALA A 41 10.61 -7.14 -5.92
CA ALA A 41 11.01 -6.99 -4.53
C ALA A 41 10.76 -5.56 -4.04
N ALA A 42 11.16 -4.53 -4.79
CA ALA A 42 10.88 -3.14 -4.43
C ALA A 42 9.38 -2.84 -4.28
N LEU A 43 8.53 -3.39 -5.17
CA LEU A 43 7.07 -3.26 -5.08
C LEU A 43 6.49 -3.96 -3.84
N VAL A 44 6.96 -5.17 -3.52
CA VAL A 44 6.53 -5.88 -2.30
C VAL A 44 6.91 -5.09 -1.04
N GLY A 45 8.12 -4.52 -0.99
CA GLY A 45 8.54 -3.68 0.13
C GLY A 45 7.63 -2.46 0.32
N ARG A 46 7.27 -1.78 -0.77
CA ARG A 46 6.30 -0.67 -0.75
C ARG A 46 4.94 -1.12 -0.24
N ASP A 47 4.43 -2.25 -0.71
CA ASP A 47 3.10 -2.74 -0.35
C ASP A 47 3.02 -3.12 1.15
N VAL A 48 4.09 -3.71 1.71
CA VAL A 48 4.19 -4.00 3.15
C VAL A 48 4.19 -2.72 3.99
N LEU A 49 4.96 -1.70 3.60
CA LEU A 49 4.92 -0.40 4.28
C LEU A 49 3.54 0.27 4.15
N SER A 50 2.91 0.15 2.98
CA SER A 50 1.58 0.71 2.72
C SER A 50 0.49 0.02 3.54
N ALA A 51 0.67 -1.27 3.83
CA ALA A 51 -0.17 -2.06 4.72
C ALA A 51 0.05 -1.77 6.22
N GLY A 52 1.03 -0.94 6.57
CA GLY A 52 1.37 -0.59 7.96
C GLY A 52 2.43 -1.46 8.62
N GLY A 53 3.20 -2.24 7.85
CA GLY A 53 4.35 -2.99 8.35
C GLY A 53 5.55 -2.10 8.66
N SER A 54 6.49 -2.61 9.46
CA SER A 54 7.75 -1.91 9.76
C SER A 54 8.76 -2.02 8.62
N ALA A 55 9.82 -1.21 8.66
CA ALA A 55 10.94 -1.34 7.72
C ALA A 55 11.61 -2.74 7.80
N ALA A 56 11.60 -3.38 8.98
CA ALA A 56 12.11 -4.73 9.15
C ALA A 56 11.20 -5.76 8.43
N ASP A 57 9.88 -5.65 8.57
CA ASP A 57 8.92 -6.53 7.87
C ASP A 57 9.05 -6.38 6.35
N ALA A 58 9.18 -5.14 5.88
CA ALA A 58 9.41 -4.84 4.46
C ALA A 58 10.72 -5.47 3.97
N ALA A 59 11.83 -5.33 4.72
CA ALA A 59 13.12 -5.92 4.36
C ALA A 59 13.05 -7.45 4.29
N VAL A 60 12.35 -8.10 5.23
CA VAL A 60 12.15 -9.56 5.24
C VAL A 60 11.35 -10.01 4.02
N ALA A 61 10.24 -9.32 3.71
CA ALA A 61 9.43 -9.63 2.54
C ALA A 61 10.20 -9.44 1.22
N MET A 62 10.98 -8.36 1.12
CA MET A 62 11.89 -8.12 -0.01
C MET A 62 12.92 -9.23 -0.14
N GLY A 63 13.56 -9.63 0.97
CA GLY A 63 14.56 -10.71 0.99
C GLY A 63 14.01 -12.03 0.48
N PHE A 64 12.82 -12.45 0.94
CA PHE A 64 12.17 -13.65 0.41
C PHE A 64 11.76 -13.53 -1.06
N THR A 65 11.37 -12.34 -1.49
CA THR A 65 11.05 -12.10 -2.91
C THR A 65 12.30 -12.20 -3.78
N LEU A 66 13.42 -11.63 -3.33
CA LEU A 66 14.71 -11.72 -4.01
C LEU A 66 15.23 -13.16 -4.06
N ALA A 67 15.07 -13.94 -3.00
CA ALA A 67 15.46 -15.36 -2.99
C ALA A 67 14.77 -16.18 -4.11
N VAL A 68 13.60 -15.75 -4.57
CA VAL A 68 12.85 -16.38 -5.66
C VAL A 68 13.14 -15.75 -7.01
N THR A 69 13.22 -14.42 -7.07
CA THR A 69 13.28 -13.65 -8.32
C THR A 69 14.70 -13.37 -8.79
N LEU A 70 15.68 -13.42 -7.88
CA LEU A 70 17.10 -13.20 -8.14
C LEU A 70 17.96 -14.26 -7.39
N PRO A 71 17.81 -15.56 -7.72
CA PRO A 71 18.42 -16.66 -6.96
C PRO A 71 19.94 -16.78 -7.10
N SER A 72 20.56 -15.99 -7.98
CA SER A 72 22.02 -15.95 -8.19
C SER A 72 22.74 -14.99 -7.25
N SER A 73 22.02 -14.30 -6.36
CA SER A 73 22.61 -13.35 -5.41
C SER A 73 23.21 -14.05 -4.20
#